data_AF-K2C8V2-F1
#
_entry.id   AF-K2C8V2-F1
#
_cell.length_a   1.000
_cell.length_b   1.000
_cell.length_c   1.000
_cell.angle_alpha   90.00
_cell.angle_beta   90.00
_cell.angle_gamma   90.00
#
_symmetry.space_group_name_H-M   'P 1'
#
loop_
_entity.id
_entity.type
_entity.pdbx_description
1 polymer ?
#
loop_
_entity_poly.entity_id
_entity_poly.type
_entity_poly.pdbx_seq_one_letter_code
_entity_poly.pdbx_strand_id
1 'polypeptide(L)'
;DYIHSLLQRSEREEASLHKPVSVTMTRNLAAYADELNAAASRIDSVYNDASAGNNGRNVLPGVLPTVYTVFRWPEMSARSFFTAKYLGEKFIREAGLDSLLKYEIIYGDAALSLVVYLSGSEEQLAENMQKFRQIERYRLGREPPSDWLPFSLSLNEILADDQRDLAKKAMFLSWLQHWQGSLDSIEVSLPAHPEHSRPEICMPEDYQHHLSFSNNLFPDFAASWQSDGGNICDITLVIGGENKGIIREIHQDLDEKPFSMMPLTLTFDHDLLKIVFSCSSEEVSGNLARLRNHIYNNLVEKGLISEPVDTLKIGIAGISGLPPFELRGLMQKGWSPVADGRQITALTDYAGLLSMKKAAKESLNQRWQLYLASSRGRSELLAIIAAAGHQIKNFSLPQ
;
A
#
# COMPACT_ATOMS: atom_id res chain seq x y z
N ASP A 1 11.61 -4.00 -16.17
CA ASP A 1 11.05 -3.99 -14.81
C ASP A 1 11.05 -2.61 -14.19
N TYR A 2 9.89 -2.15 -13.71
CA TYR A 2 9.73 -0.85 -13.04
C TYR A 2 10.23 -0.88 -11.58
N ILE A 3 10.52 -2.06 -11.03
CA ILE A 3 11.00 -2.20 -9.65
C ILE A 3 12.44 -1.70 -9.51
N HIS A 4 13.25 -1.86 -10.56
CA HIS A 4 14.58 -1.27 -10.61
C HIS A 4 14.55 0.27 -10.52
N SER A 5 13.54 0.93 -11.12
CA SER A 5 13.43 2.39 -11.05
C SER A 5 12.95 2.90 -9.68
N LEU A 6 12.25 2.06 -8.90
CA LEU A 6 11.90 2.38 -7.50
C LEU A 6 13.13 2.40 -6.61
N LEU A 7 13.99 1.38 -6.70
CA LEU A 7 15.16 1.25 -5.85
C LEU A 7 16.25 2.27 -6.16
N GLN A 8 16.44 2.62 -7.43
CA GLN A 8 17.38 3.67 -7.83
C GLN A 8 17.04 5.05 -7.26
N ARG A 9 15.75 5.35 -7.02
CA ARG A 9 15.34 6.60 -6.36
C ARG A 9 15.73 6.63 -4.88
N SER A 10 15.69 5.48 -4.19
CA SER A 10 16.13 5.33 -2.79
C SER A 10 17.66 5.36 -2.65
N GLU A 11 18.40 4.88 -3.64
CA GLU A 11 19.87 4.68 -3.54
C GLU A 11 20.70 5.85 -4.11
N ARG A 12 20.06 6.85 -4.74
CA ARG A 12 20.74 8.04 -5.28
C ARG A 12 21.37 8.95 -4.22
N GLU A 13 21.06 8.77 -2.94
CA GLU A 13 21.73 9.51 -1.85
C GLU A 13 23.10 8.92 -1.45
N GLU A 14 23.46 7.68 -1.84
CA GLU A 14 24.71 7.05 -1.39
C GLU A 14 25.58 6.35 -2.46
N ALA A 15 25.09 6.04 -3.68
CA ALA A 15 25.89 5.29 -4.66
C ALA A 15 26.26 6.11 -5.90
N SER A 16 27.57 6.17 -6.19
CA SER A 16 28.13 6.66 -7.44
C SER A 16 27.53 5.87 -8.61
N LEU A 17 26.81 6.58 -9.48
CA LEU A 17 26.44 6.27 -10.86
C LEU A 17 26.94 4.91 -11.36
N HIS A 18 25.99 4.02 -11.69
CA HIS A 18 26.19 2.92 -12.63
C HIS A 18 27.20 3.35 -13.68
N LYS A 19 28.41 2.77 -13.68
CA LYS A 19 29.27 2.93 -14.84
C LYS A 19 28.57 2.20 -15.98
N PRO A 20 28.11 2.90 -17.03
CA PRO A 20 27.56 2.21 -18.18
C PRO A 20 28.62 1.22 -18.66
N VAL A 21 28.17 0.03 -19.04
CA VAL A 21 29.01 -1.04 -19.58
C VAL A 21 29.98 -0.42 -20.57
N SER A 22 31.25 -0.33 -20.20
CA SER A 22 32.29 -0.08 -21.19
C SER A 22 32.41 -1.37 -21.99
N VAL A 23 31.61 -1.48 -23.06
CA VAL A 23 31.76 -2.55 -24.04
C VAL A 23 33.14 -2.34 -24.63
N THR A 24 34.13 -3.11 -24.19
CA THR A 24 35.38 -3.25 -24.92
C THR A 24 35.04 -3.96 -26.23
N MET A 25 34.78 -3.14 -27.25
CA MET A 25 34.49 -3.57 -28.60
C MET A 25 35.69 -4.37 -29.11
N THR A 26 35.53 -5.68 -29.28
CA THR A 26 36.45 -6.44 -30.13
C THR A 26 36.36 -5.88 -31.56
N ARG A 27 37.43 -5.99 -32.35
CA ARG A 27 37.61 -5.29 -33.66
C ARG A 27 36.41 -5.40 -34.64
N ASN A 28 35.53 -6.39 -34.50
CA ASN A 28 34.35 -6.58 -35.35
C ASN A 28 33.09 -5.81 -34.90
N LEU A 29 33.01 -5.33 -33.66
CA LEU A 29 31.82 -4.63 -33.12
C LEU A 29 31.94 -3.10 -33.16
N ALA A 30 33.12 -2.56 -33.47
CA ALA A 30 33.34 -1.12 -33.58
C ALA A 30 32.42 -0.42 -34.61
N ALA A 31 31.96 -1.16 -35.63
CA ALA A 31 31.01 -0.66 -36.62
C ALA A 31 29.61 -0.35 -36.07
N TYR A 32 29.26 -0.86 -34.87
CA TYR A 32 27.96 -0.66 -34.22
C TYR A 32 28.04 0.24 -32.98
N ALA A 33 29.19 0.88 -32.73
CA ALA A 33 29.42 1.70 -31.55
C ALA A 33 28.45 2.90 -31.47
N ASP A 34 28.14 3.53 -32.59
CA ASP A 34 27.23 4.68 -32.63
C ASP A 34 25.77 4.29 -32.35
N GLU A 35 25.32 3.13 -32.84
CA GLU A 35 23.98 2.59 -32.52
C GLU A 35 23.85 2.22 -31.05
N LEU A 36 24.89 1.59 -30.48
CA LEU A 36 24.94 1.24 -29.05
C LEU A 36 24.97 2.49 -28.16
N ASN A 37 25.73 3.51 -28.52
CA ASN A 37 25.76 4.79 -27.79
C ASN A 37 24.42 5.53 -27.88
N ALA A 38 23.76 5.49 -29.05
CA ALA A 38 22.43 6.07 -29.22
C ALA A 38 21.37 5.33 -28.40
N ALA A 39 21.44 4.00 -28.33
CA ALA A 39 20.55 3.19 -27.48
C ALA A 39 20.80 3.47 -25.99
N ALA A 40 22.06 3.52 -25.56
CA ALA A 40 22.44 3.87 -24.19
C ALA A 40 21.94 5.26 -23.80
N SER A 41 22.10 6.26 -24.68
CA SER A 41 21.63 7.63 -24.43
C SER A 41 20.11 7.75 -24.32
N ARG A 42 19.35 6.95 -25.10
CA ARG A 42 17.87 6.91 -24.98
C ARG A 42 17.44 6.28 -23.66
N ILE A 43 18.12 5.22 -23.25
CA ILE A 43 17.88 4.57 -21.96
C ILE A 43 18.15 5.60 -20.84
N ASP A 44 19.28 6.32 -20.91
CA ASP A 44 19.67 7.35 -19.94
C ASP A 44 18.65 8.50 -19.87
N SER A 45 18.10 8.93 -21.01
CA SER A 45 17.03 9.96 -21.04
C SER A 45 15.72 9.50 -20.38
N VAL A 46 15.34 8.23 -20.57
CA VAL A 46 14.14 7.64 -19.93
C VAL A 46 14.33 7.56 -18.40
N TYR A 47 15.55 7.30 -17.94
CA TYR A 47 15.87 7.30 -16.52
C TYR A 47 15.94 8.70 -15.90
N ASN A 48 16.37 9.72 -16.65
CA ASN A 48 16.46 11.09 -16.15
C ASN A 48 15.09 11.80 -16.08
N ASP A 49 14.18 11.55 -17.02
CA ASP A 49 12.82 12.11 -16.97
C ASP A 49 12.00 11.55 -15.79
N ALA A 50 12.28 10.32 -15.36
CA ALA A 50 11.70 9.75 -14.14
C ALA A 50 12.17 10.44 -12.85
N SER A 51 13.19 11.30 -12.90
CA SER A 51 13.77 11.94 -11.71
C SER A 51 13.38 13.41 -11.50
N ALA A 52 12.75 14.04 -12.50
CA ALA A 52 12.52 15.49 -12.50
C ALA A 52 11.28 15.96 -11.72
N GLY A 53 10.54 15.09 -11.04
CA GLY A 53 9.39 15.55 -10.26
C GLY A 53 8.73 14.48 -9.38
N ASN A 54 9.18 14.36 -8.13
CA ASN A 54 8.29 14.41 -6.96
C ASN A 54 9.06 14.21 -5.65
N ASN A 55 8.65 14.96 -4.64
CA ASN A 55 9.13 14.92 -3.26
C ASN A 55 9.03 13.51 -2.66
N GLY A 56 10.16 12.82 -2.46
CA GLY A 56 10.34 11.73 -1.48
C GLY A 56 9.33 10.56 -1.46
N ARG A 57 8.45 10.42 -2.45
CA ARG A 57 7.40 9.40 -2.49
C ARG A 57 7.48 8.56 -3.74
N ASN A 58 7.29 7.26 -3.54
CA ASN A 58 7.32 6.27 -4.60
C ASN A 58 6.03 6.36 -5.42
N VAL A 59 6.07 7.18 -6.47
CA VAL A 59 4.99 7.33 -7.46
C VAL A 59 5.49 6.86 -8.82
N LEU A 60 4.79 5.89 -9.40
CA LEU A 60 5.05 5.36 -10.74
C LEU A 60 3.75 5.28 -11.55
N PRO A 61 3.52 6.24 -12.46
CA PRO A 61 2.34 6.25 -13.32
C PRO A 61 2.23 4.97 -14.17
N GLY A 62 1.00 4.48 -14.36
CA GLY A 62 0.72 3.31 -15.22
C GLY A 62 1.05 1.95 -14.59
N VAL A 63 1.47 1.92 -13.33
CA VAL A 63 1.74 0.70 -12.57
C VAL A 63 0.63 0.49 -11.53
N LEU A 64 0.33 -0.78 -11.19
CA LEU A 64 -0.59 -1.10 -10.10
C LEU A 64 -0.02 -0.66 -8.75
N PRO A 65 -0.88 -0.29 -7.77
CA PRO A 65 -0.47 -0.18 -6.37
C PRO A 65 0.39 -1.37 -5.95
N THR A 66 1.55 -1.08 -5.36
CA THR A 66 2.54 -2.09 -5.03
C THR A 66 3.11 -1.85 -3.63
N VAL A 67 3.18 -2.90 -2.82
CA VAL A 67 3.85 -2.91 -1.52
C VAL A 67 5.09 -3.76 -1.67
N TYR A 68 6.24 -3.28 -1.23
CA TYR A 68 7.50 -4.02 -1.34
C TYR A 68 8.36 -3.86 -0.10
N THR A 69 9.24 -4.83 0.12
CA THR A 69 10.31 -4.77 1.12
C THR A 69 11.62 -5.26 0.50
N VAL A 70 12.74 -4.78 1.03
CA VAL A 70 14.07 -5.05 0.48
C VAL A 70 14.93 -5.71 1.55
N PHE A 71 15.50 -6.85 1.18
CA PHE A 71 16.55 -7.53 1.94
C PHE A 71 17.88 -7.30 1.20
N ARG A 72 18.81 -6.57 1.83
CA ARG A 72 20.08 -6.15 1.22
C ARG A 72 21.25 -6.93 1.82
N TRP A 73 22.19 -7.33 0.97
CA TRP A 73 23.50 -7.80 1.37
C TRP A 73 24.54 -6.82 0.81
N PRO A 74 25.38 -6.21 1.66
CA PRO A 74 26.37 -5.22 1.22
C PRO A 74 27.47 -5.84 0.35
N GLU A 75 27.64 -7.17 0.41
CA GLU A 75 28.61 -7.92 -0.38
C GLU A 75 27.91 -8.98 -1.25
N MET A 76 28.18 -8.93 -2.55
CA MET A 76 27.77 -9.95 -3.50
C MET A 76 28.68 -11.18 -3.39
N SER A 77 28.12 -12.27 -2.90
CA SER A 77 28.78 -13.58 -2.80
C SER A 77 27.82 -14.67 -3.25
N ALA A 78 28.36 -15.85 -3.58
CA ALA A 78 27.53 -17.03 -3.85
C ALA A 78 26.57 -17.31 -2.67
N ARG A 79 27.03 -17.12 -1.43
CA ARG A 79 26.23 -17.31 -0.21
C ARG A 79 25.07 -16.31 -0.11
N SER A 80 25.28 -15.03 -0.38
CA SER A 80 24.19 -14.03 -0.37
C SER A 80 23.20 -14.31 -1.50
N PHE A 81 23.67 -14.69 -2.70
CA PHE A 81 22.80 -15.05 -3.82
C PHE A 81 21.89 -16.23 -3.51
N PHE A 82 22.44 -17.33 -3.00
CA PHE A 82 21.62 -18.51 -2.66
C PHE A 82 20.71 -18.26 -1.47
N THR A 83 21.13 -17.42 -0.52
CA THR A 83 20.24 -17.01 0.57
C THR A 83 19.08 -16.18 0.06
N ALA A 84 19.32 -15.22 -0.86
CA ALA A 84 18.28 -14.44 -1.50
C ALA A 84 17.28 -15.33 -2.27
N LYS A 85 17.79 -16.28 -3.06
CA LYS A 85 16.96 -17.24 -3.79
C LYS A 85 16.13 -18.11 -2.85
N TYR A 86 16.75 -18.66 -1.79
CA TYR A 86 16.06 -19.44 -0.76
C TYR A 86 14.93 -18.65 -0.12
N LEU A 87 15.21 -17.42 0.35
CA LEU A 87 14.23 -16.58 1.01
C LEU A 87 13.08 -16.21 0.07
N GLY A 88 13.38 -15.82 -1.17
CA GLY A 88 12.35 -15.51 -2.17
C GLY A 88 11.39 -16.67 -2.42
N GLU A 89 11.92 -17.87 -2.67
CA GLU A 89 11.11 -19.08 -2.87
C GLU A 89 10.33 -19.48 -1.60
N LYS A 90 10.95 -19.35 -0.43
CA LYS A 90 10.32 -19.61 0.86
C LYS A 90 9.15 -18.67 1.10
N PHE A 91 9.33 -17.37 0.87
CA PHE A 91 8.26 -16.39 1.07
C PHE A 91 7.08 -16.62 0.14
N ILE A 92 7.32 -16.96 -1.14
CA ILE A 92 6.24 -17.34 -2.05
C ILE A 92 5.48 -18.55 -1.51
N ARG A 93 6.21 -19.62 -1.14
CA ARG A 93 5.61 -20.88 -0.69
C ARG A 93 4.85 -20.77 0.62
N GLU A 94 5.38 -20.04 1.59
CA GLU A 94 4.86 -19.99 2.96
C GLU A 94 3.78 -18.91 3.13
N ALA A 95 3.80 -17.83 2.35
CA ALA A 95 2.80 -16.76 2.49
C ALA A 95 1.40 -17.17 2.00
N GLY A 96 1.30 -18.22 1.17
CA GLY A 96 0.03 -18.64 0.56
C GLY A 96 -0.60 -17.48 -0.23
N LEU A 97 0.23 -16.77 -0.99
CA LEU A 97 -0.11 -15.64 -1.86
C LEU A 97 0.25 -15.97 -3.32
N ASP A 98 0.06 -17.23 -3.71
CA ASP A 98 0.48 -17.76 -5.00
C ASP A 98 -0.07 -16.91 -6.14
N SER A 99 0.80 -16.52 -7.07
CA SER A 99 0.62 -15.57 -8.19
C SER A 99 0.61 -14.06 -7.88
N LEU A 100 0.34 -13.66 -6.63
CA LEU A 100 0.31 -12.24 -6.23
C LEU A 100 1.64 -11.76 -5.65
N LEU A 101 2.25 -12.57 -4.79
CA LEU A 101 3.56 -12.28 -4.22
C LEU A 101 4.65 -12.68 -5.22
N LYS A 102 5.55 -11.75 -5.50
CA LYS A 102 6.67 -11.94 -6.39
C LYS A 102 7.95 -11.51 -5.70
N TYR A 103 9.08 -12.01 -6.20
CA TYR A 103 10.37 -11.51 -5.79
C TYR A 103 11.30 -11.34 -6.99
N GLU A 104 12.21 -10.39 -6.85
CA GLU A 104 13.28 -10.12 -7.81
C GLU A 104 14.61 -10.03 -7.06
N ILE A 105 15.66 -10.54 -7.70
CA ILE A 105 17.03 -10.43 -7.20
C ILE A 105 17.74 -9.40 -8.08
N ILE A 106 18.20 -8.33 -7.45
CA ILE A 106 18.78 -7.17 -8.11
C ILE A 106 20.24 -7.06 -7.68
N TYR A 107 21.11 -6.89 -8.68
CA TYR A 107 22.56 -6.76 -8.50
C TYR A 107 22.94 -5.28 -8.55
N GLY A 108 23.73 -4.84 -7.56
CA GLY A 108 24.41 -3.54 -7.53
C GLY A 108 25.92 -3.70 -7.76
N ASP A 109 26.67 -2.60 -7.71
CA ASP A 109 28.11 -2.56 -8.04
C ASP A 109 29.02 -3.38 -7.09
N ALA A 110 28.50 -3.81 -5.94
CA ALA A 110 29.08 -4.82 -5.06
C ALA A 110 28.06 -5.47 -4.10
N ALA A 111 26.77 -5.15 -4.26
CA ALA A 111 25.70 -5.49 -3.32
C ALA A 111 24.63 -6.34 -4.00
N LEU A 112 23.88 -7.09 -3.20
CA LEU A 112 22.77 -7.90 -3.66
C LEU A 112 21.50 -7.48 -2.92
N SER A 113 20.41 -7.27 -3.64
CA SER A 113 19.11 -6.97 -3.05
C SER A 113 18.09 -8.01 -3.48
N LEU A 114 17.38 -8.59 -2.52
CA LEU A 114 16.14 -9.34 -2.75
C LEU A 114 14.98 -8.38 -2.49
N VAL A 115 14.21 -8.09 -3.54
CA VAL A 115 12.96 -7.34 -3.42
C VAL A 115 11.82 -8.33 -3.40
N VAL A 116 10.98 -8.24 -2.38
CA VAL A 116 9.73 -9.01 -2.30
C VAL A 116 8.58 -8.03 -2.39
N TYR A 117 7.65 -8.27 -3.30
CA TYR A 117 6.61 -7.31 -3.60
C TYR A 117 5.25 -7.97 -3.88
N LEU A 118 4.21 -7.21 -3.58
CA LEU A 118 2.82 -7.53 -3.81
C LEU A 118 2.21 -6.38 -4.62
N SER A 119 1.74 -6.68 -5.83
CA SER A 119 1.08 -5.71 -6.72
C SER A 119 -0.36 -6.12 -6.97
N GLY A 120 -1.30 -5.19 -6.88
CA GLY A 120 -2.72 -5.49 -7.07
C GLY A 120 -3.60 -4.26 -6.91
N SER A 121 -4.92 -4.46 -6.89
CA SER A 121 -5.84 -3.38 -6.51
C SER A 121 -5.64 -3.01 -5.02
N GLU A 122 -6.06 -1.81 -4.63
CA GLU A 122 -6.00 -1.36 -3.24
C GLU A 122 -6.72 -2.34 -2.29
N GLU A 123 -7.81 -2.97 -2.73
CA GLU A 123 -8.56 -3.99 -1.98
C GLU A 123 -7.70 -5.25 -1.77
N GLN A 124 -7.07 -5.75 -2.84
CA GLN A 124 -6.20 -6.92 -2.76
C GLN A 124 -5.00 -6.66 -1.84
N LEU A 125 -4.42 -5.46 -1.88
CA LEU A 125 -3.35 -5.07 -0.97
C LEU A 125 -3.83 -5.02 0.48
N ALA A 126 -4.99 -4.41 0.75
CA ALA A 126 -5.55 -4.30 2.10
C ALA A 126 -5.86 -5.66 2.73
N GLU A 127 -6.35 -6.61 1.94
CA GLU A 127 -6.63 -7.98 2.39
C GLU A 127 -5.36 -8.74 2.79
N ASN A 128 -4.27 -8.54 2.04
CA ASN A 128 -3.05 -9.34 2.15
C ASN A 128 -1.91 -8.64 2.92
N MET A 129 -2.09 -7.39 3.35
CA MET A 129 -1.08 -6.62 4.07
C MET A 129 -0.57 -7.32 5.34
N GLN A 130 -1.44 -8.00 6.08
CA GLN A 130 -1.04 -8.72 7.30
C GLN A 130 -0.06 -9.87 6.99
N LYS A 131 -0.31 -10.63 5.92
CA LYS A 131 0.60 -11.67 5.44
C LYS A 131 1.91 -11.05 4.94
N PHE A 132 1.84 -9.93 4.23
CA PHE A 132 3.03 -9.21 3.76
C PHE A 132 3.92 -8.73 4.93
N ARG A 133 3.32 -8.21 6.02
CA ARG A 133 4.04 -7.84 7.24
C ARG A 133 4.72 -9.02 7.95
N GLN A 134 4.23 -10.24 7.79
CA GLN A 134 4.92 -11.42 8.34
C GLN A 134 6.25 -11.65 7.62
N ILE A 135 6.30 -11.40 6.30
CA ILE A 135 7.53 -11.47 5.50
C ILE A 135 8.49 -10.36 5.91
N GLU A 136 8.01 -9.11 6.02
CA GLU A 136 8.79 -7.98 6.55
C GLU A 136 9.42 -8.30 7.90
N ARG A 137 8.66 -8.90 8.82
CA ARG A 137 9.16 -9.20 10.17
C ARG A 137 10.06 -10.43 10.21
N TYR A 138 10.25 -11.12 9.08
CA TYR A 138 11.12 -12.28 9.02
C TYR A 138 12.55 -11.87 9.38
N ARG A 139 13.13 -12.59 10.35
CA ARG A 139 14.52 -12.47 10.74
C ARG A 139 15.09 -13.87 10.72
N LEU A 140 16.23 -14.04 10.05
CA LEU A 140 17.00 -15.26 10.19
C LEU A 140 17.40 -15.38 11.67
N GLY A 141 17.20 -16.57 12.25
CA GLY A 141 17.61 -16.89 13.61
C GLY A 141 19.13 -17.10 13.70
N ARG A 142 19.61 -17.40 14.92
CA ARG A 142 21.00 -17.83 15.13
C ARG A 142 21.26 -19.25 14.61
N GLU A 143 20.21 -20.05 14.49
CA GLU A 143 20.24 -21.40 13.95
C GLU A 143 19.68 -21.39 12.52
N PRO A 144 20.22 -22.22 11.62
CA PRO A 144 19.72 -22.30 10.26
C PRO A 144 18.30 -22.89 10.25
N PRO A 145 17.43 -22.43 9.34
CA PRO A 145 16.15 -23.11 9.09
C PRO A 145 16.37 -24.62 8.83
N SER A 146 15.44 -25.46 9.28
CA SER A 146 15.56 -26.93 9.17
C SER A 146 15.69 -27.43 7.73
N ASP A 147 15.15 -26.67 6.78
CA ASP A 147 15.16 -26.89 5.34
C ASP A 147 16.36 -26.26 4.62
N TRP A 148 17.18 -25.46 5.31
CA TRP A 148 18.36 -24.82 4.71
C TRP A 148 19.46 -25.82 4.32
N LEU A 149 19.77 -26.76 5.21
CA LEU A 149 20.81 -27.77 4.97
C LEU A 149 20.50 -28.62 3.71
N PRO A 150 19.31 -29.24 3.57
CA PRO A 150 19.01 -29.99 2.35
C PRO A 150 18.98 -29.12 1.08
N PHE A 151 18.49 -27.88 1.17
CA PHE A 151 18.50 -26.93 0.04
C PHE A 151 19.92 -26.60 -0.42
N SER A 152 20.79 -26.24 0.53
CA SER A 152 22.17 -25.84 0.25
C SER A 152 23.04 -26.99 -0.25
N LEU A 153 22.83 -28.22 0.24
CA LEU A 153 23.45 -29.43 -0.31
C LEU A 153 23.05 -29.68 -1.76
N SER A 154 21.76 -29.62 -2.08
CA SER A 154 21.27 -29.82 -3.46
C SER A 154 21.83 -28.78 -4.43
N LEU A 155 21.96 -27.52 -4.00
CA LEU A 155 22.58 -26.48 -4.82
C LEU A 155 24.07 -26.70 -5.07
N ASN A 156 24.82 -27.20 -4.08
CA ASN A 156 26.22 -27.52 -4.27
C ASN A 156 26.42 -28.65 -5.29
N GLU A 157 25.54 -29.65 -5.29
CA GLU A 157 25.56 -30.71 -6.30
C GLU A 157 25.32 -30.14 -7.71
N ILE A 158 24.28 -29.31 -7.87
CA ILE A 158 23.96 -28.65 -9.15
C ILE A 158 25.14 -27.78 -9.62
N LEU A 159 25.72 -26.98 -8.73
CA LEU A 159 26.86 -26.14 -9.06
C LEU A 159 28.11 -26.95 -9.39
N ALA A 160 28.38 -28.04 -8.68
CA ALA A 160 29.51 -28.90 -8.97
C ALA A 160 29.37 -29.53 -10.37
N ASP A 161 28.15 -29.93 -10.75
CA ASP A 161 27.85 -30.42 -12.09
C ASP A 161 27.96 -29.33 -13.16
N ASP A 162 27.43 -28.13 -12.91
CA ASP A 162 27.56 -26.99 -13.82
C ASP A 162 29.01 -26.50 -13.98
N GLN A 163 29.84 -26.62 -12.95
CA GLN A 163 31.27 -26.31 -13.02
C GLN A 163 32.09 -27.36 -13.80
N ARG A 164 31.58 -28.59 -13.97
CA ARG A 164 32.22 -29.59 -14.85
C ARG A 164 32.01 -29.24 -16.32
N ASP A 165 30.97 -28.49 -16.65
CA ASP A 165 30.74 -27.94 -17.99
C ASP A 165 31.60 -26.69 -18.21
N LEU A 166 32.51 -26.76 -19.19
CA LEU A 166 33.45 -25.69 -19.49
C LEU A 166 32.77 -24.38 -19.92
N ALA A 167 31.65 -24.46 -20.65
CA ALA A 167 30.94 -23.28 -21.15
C ALA A 167 30.18 -22.59 -20.00
N LYS A 168 29.47 -23.36 -19.19
CA LYS A 168 28.77 -22.83 -18.01
C LYS A 168 29.74 -22.26 -16.98
N LYS A 169 30.85 -22.96 -16.71
CA LYS A 169 31.92 -22.46 -15.83
C LYS A 169 32.46 -21.11 -16.30
N ALA A 170 32.78 -20.97 -17.59
CA ALA A 170 33.26 -19.70 -18.15
C ALA A 170 32.21 -18.58 -18.03
N MET A 171 30.93 -18.89 -18.23
CA MET A 171 29.83 -17.95 -18.05
C MET A 171 29.71 -17.49 -16.59
N PHE A 172 29.69 -18.41 -15.62
CA PHE A 172 29.58 -18.08 -14.20
C PHE A 172 30.76 -17.23 -13.71
N LEU A 173 31.99 -17.58 -14.10
CA LEU A 173 33.17 -16.81 -13.75
C LEU A 173 33.12 -15.38 -14.32
N SER A 174 32.71 -15.24 -15.59
CA SER A 174 32.56 -13.94 -16.24
C SER A 174 31.47 -13.09 -15.58
N TRP A 175 30.37 -13.72 -15.18
CA TRP A 175 29.27 -13.06 -14.49
C TRP A 175 29.68 -12.55 -13.10
N LEU A 176 30.40 -13.37 -12.32
CA LEU A 176 30.89 -12.96 -11.01
C LEU A 176 31.96 -11.86 -11.09
N GLN A 177 32.85 -11.96 -12.07
CA GLN A 177 33.84 -10.91 -12.33
C GLN A 177 33.18 -9.58 -12.72
N HIS A 178 32.09 -9.63 -13.49
CA HIS A 178 31.32 -8.44 -13.87
C HIS A 178 30.72 -7.72 -12.66
N TRP A 179 30.19 -8.47 -11.70
CA TRP A 179 29.56 -7.92 -10.50
C TRP A 179 30.49 -7.83 -9.28
N GLN A 180 31.80 -7.99 -9.48
CA GLN A 180 32.83 -7.92 -8.43
C GLN A 180 32.59 -8.87 -7.24
N GLY A 181 31.91 -10.01 -7.47
CA GLY A 181 31.61 -11.00 -6.43
C GLY A 181 32.68 -12.08 -6.28
N SER A 182 32.78 -12.70 -5.09
CA SER A 182 33.66 -13.85 -4.85
C SER A 182 32.91 -15.18 -4.82
N LEU A 183 33.61 -16.24 -5.23
CA LEU A 183 33.17 -17.64 -5.23
C LEU A 183 34.01 -18.46 -4.24
N ASP A 184 34.43 -17.84 -3.14
CA ASP A 184 35.06 -18.59 -2.06
C ASP A 184 34.05 -19.65 -1.59
N SER A 185 34.56 -20.86 -1.31
CA SER A 185 33.76 -22.08 -1.05
C SER A 185 32.49 -21.76 -0.27
N ILE A 186 31.34 -22.10 -0.84
CA ILE A 186 30.02 -21.87 -0.23
C ILE A 186 30.04 -22.49 1.16
N GLU A 187 30.15 -21.68 2.21
CA GLU A 187 29.94 -22.16 3.58
C GLU A 187 28.46 -22.50 3.72
N VAL A 188 28.17 -23.78 3.51
CA VAL A 188 26.85 -24.41 3.47
C VAL A 188 26.13 -24.33 4.83
N SER A 189 26.88 -24.09 5.92
CA SER A 189 26.41 -24.27 7.28
C SER A 189 25.36 -23.25 7.72
N LEU A 190 25.39 -22.02 7.21
CA LEU A 190 24.47 -20.95 7.63
C LEU A 190 24.06 -20.01 6.48
N PRO A 191 22.80 -19.58 6.39
CA PRO A 191 22.39 -18.53 5.45
C PRO A 191 23.10 -17.20 5.78
N ALA A 192 23.31 -16.35 4.77
CA ALA A 192 23.87 -15.00 4.97
C ALA A 192 22.80 -14.05 5.52
N HIS A 193 23.09 -13.32 6.59
CA HIS A 193 22.13 -12.34 7.14
C HIS A 193 21.97 -11.12 6.22
N PRO A 194 20.73 -10.78 5.79
CA PRO A 194 20.47 -9.52 5.12
C PRO A 194 20.25 -8.37 6.11
N GLU A 195 20.59 -7.16 5.67
CA GLU A 195 20.01 -5.93 6.16
C GLU A 195 18.57 -5.81 5.66
N HIS A 196 17.68 -5.26 6.48
CA HIS A 196 16.24 -5.27 6.20
C HIS A 196 15.65 -3.88 6.26
N SER A 197 14.99 -3.45 5.18
CA SER A 197 14.26 -2.18 5.11
C SER A 197 12.82 -2.31 5.59
N ARG A 198 12.22 -1.22 6.05
CA ARG A 198 10.76 -1.18 6.28
C ARG A 198 10.01 -1.33 4.96
N PRO A 199 8.74 -1.77 4.99
CA PRO A 199 7.95 -1.93 3.79
C PRO A 199 7.63 -0.55 3.23
N GLU A 200 7.79 -0.42 1.93
CA GLU A 200 7.48 0.78 1.18
C GLU A 200 6.28 0.53 0.27
N ILE A 201 5.60 1.62 -0.07
CA ILE A 201 4.39 1.59 -0.89
C ILE A 201 4.67 2.44 -2.11
N CYS A 202 4.36 1.89 -3.28
CA CYS A 202 4.38 2.58 -4.55
C CYS A 202 2.94 2.72 -5.06
N MET A 203 2.55 3.95 -5.42
CA MET A 203 1.24 4.25 -5.97
C MET A 203 1.32 4.77 -7.41
N PRO A 204 0.28 4.54 -8.24
CA PRO A 204 0.18 5.14 -9.57
C PRO A 204 0.06 6.67 -9.54
N GLU A 205 -0.71 7.22 -8.59
CA GLU A 205 -0.88 8.67 -8.40
C GLU A 205 -0.46 9.10 -6.99
N ASP A 206 0.12 10.30 -6.85
CA ASP A 206 0.62 10.80 -5.55
C ASP A 206 -0.47 10.90 -4.49
N TYR A 207 -1.69 11.28 -4.88
CA TYR A 207 -2.80 11.42 -3.93
C TYR A 207 -3.17 10.10 -3.25
N GLN A 208 -2.89 8.94 -3.86
CA GLN A 208 -3.26 7.64 -3.30
C GLN A 208 -2.43 7.26 -2.07
N HIS A 209 -1.29 7.93 -1.87
CA HIS A 209 -0.56 7.87 -0.60
C HIS A 209 -1.30 8.56 0.55
N HIS A 210 -2.26 9.42 0.21
CA HIS A 210 -2.99 10.24 1.16
C HIS A 210 -4.46 9.90 1.29
N LEU A 211 -5.07 9.38 0.23
CA LEU A 211 -6.50 9.22 0.11
C LEU A 211 -6.82 7.92 -0.60
N SER A 212 -7.86 7.26 -0.14
CA SER A 212 -8.38 6.05 -0.77
C SER A 212 -9.90 6.06 -0.66
N PHE A 213 -10.58 5.89 -1.79
CA PHE A 213 -12.03 5.81 -1.89
C PHE A 213 -12.42 4.43 -2.41
N SER A 214 -13.49 3.84 -1.87
CA SER A 214 -14.12 2.69 -2.52
C SER A 214 -14.71 3.13 -3.85
N ASN A 215 -15.03 2.20 -4.74
CA ASN A 215 -15.78 2.52 -5.96
C ASN A 215 -16.76 1.39 -6.27
N ASN A 216 -17.98 1.71 -6.71
CA ASN A 216 -19.05 0.75 -7.01
C ASN A 216 -19.47 -0.15 -5.83
N LEU A 217 -19.29 0.32 -4.59
CA LEU A 217 -19.59 -0.41 -3.36
C LEU A 217 -20.52 0.42 -2.47
N PHE A 218 -21.38 -0.26 -1.71
CA PHE A 218 -22.20 0.34 -0.66
C PHE A 218 -22.00 -0.38 0.69
N PRO A 219 -21.82 0.34 1.82
CA PRO A 219 -21.64 1.79 1.93
C PRO A 219 -20.44 2.34 1.15
N ASP A 220 -20.39 3.66 0.99
CA ASP A 220 -19.22 4.34 0.44
C ASP A 220 -18.16 4.50 1.53
N PHE A 221 -16.92 4.11 1.24
CA PHE A 221 -15.78 4.17 2.16
C PHE A 221 -14.73 5.18 1.69
N ALA A 222 -14.18 5.94 2.62
CA ALA A 222 -13.05 6.80 2.34
C ALA A 222 -12.03 6.81 3.49
N ALA A 223 -10.74 6.82 3.18
CA ALA A 223 -9.70 6.84 4.20
C ALA A 223 -8.64 7.87 3.86
N SER A 224 -8.02 8.46 4.88
CA SER A 224 -6.85 9.31 4.69
C SER A 224 -5.75 9.05 5.71
N TRP A 225 -4.53 9.32 5.27
CA TRP A 225 -3.32 9.23 6.07
C TRP A 225 -3.01 10.54 6.81
N GLN A 226 -2.54 10.43 8.04
CA GLN A 226 -2.01 11.53 8.84
C GLN A 226 -0.71 11.12 9.52
N SER A 227 0.34 11.92 9.34
CA SER A 227 1.69 11.68 9.88
C SER A 227 1.72 11.43 11.39
N ASP A 228 0.88 12.17 12.12
CA ASP A 228 0.93 12.22 13.59
C ASP A 228 -0.09 11.24 14.22
N GLY A 229 -0.82 10.46 13.42
CA GLY A 229 -1.98 9.67 13.86
C GLY A 229 -1.64 8.41 14.67
N GLY A 230 -0.37 7.97 14.67
CA GLY A 230 0.04 6.76 15.38
C GLY A 230 -0.87 5.56 15.06
N ASN A 231 -1.22 4.78 16.08
CA ASN A 231 -2.14 3.64 15.97
C ASN A 231 -3.62 4.02 16.21
N ILE A 232 -3.92 5.30 16.38
CA ILE A 232 -5.27 5.78 16.67
C ILE A 232 -5.97 6.07 15.34
N CYS A 233 -7.20 5.59 15.23
CA CYS A 233 -8.06 5.77 14.08
C CYS A 233 -9.28 6.59 14.50
N ASP A 234 -9.46 7.75 13.89
CA ASP A 234 -10.68 8.55 14.01
C ASP A 234 -11.64 8.14 12.90
N ILE A 235 -12.77 7.55 13.28
CA ILE A 235 -13.77 7.01 12.35
C ILE A 235 -15.04 7.85 12.44
N THR A 236 -15.62 8.14 11.28
CA THR A 236 -16.90 8.82 11.15
C THR A 236 -17.82 8.04 10.23
N LEU A 237 -19.01 7.75 10.72
CA LEU A 237 -20.14 7.22 9.97
C LEU A 237 -21.14 8.35 9.75
N VAL A 238 -21.49 8.61 8.49
CA VAL A 238 -22.51 9.57 8.09
C VAL A 238 -23.68 8.82 7.49
N ILE A 239 -24.87 9.03 8.04
CA ILE A 239 -26.13 8.46 7.58
C ILE A 239 -27.04 9.59 7.13
N GLY A 240 -27.40 9.58 5.85
CA GLY A 240 -28.40 10.44 5.23
C GLY A 240 -29.47 9.65 4.52
N GLY A 241 -30.48 10.32 3.97
CA GLY A 241 -31.54 9.68 3.18
C GLY A 241 -32.85 10.45 3.22
N GLU A 242 -33.83 10.01 2.43
CA GLU A 242 -35.15 10.63 2.36
C GLU A 242 -36.00 10.32 3.60
N ASN A 243 -35.80 9.15 4.21
CA ASN A 243 -36.55 8.73 5.39
C ASN A 243 -35.94 9.27 6.68
N LYS A 244 -36.27 10.52 7.00
CA LYS A 244 -35.83 11.20 8.24
C LYS A 244 -36.28 10.50 9.53
N GLY A 245 -37.36 9.70 9.48
CA GLY A 245 -37.84 8.94 10.63
C GLY A 245 -36.83 7.89 11.07
N ILE A 246 -36.29 7.13 10.11
CA ILE A 246 -35.25 6.13 10.36
C ILE A 246 -33.99 6.78 10.96
N ILE A 247 -33.55 7.91 10.42
CA ILE A 247 -32.33 8.57 10.90
C ILE A 247 -32.48 9.06 12.35
N ARG A 248 -33.64 9.65 12.69
CA ARG A 248 -33.93 10.09 14.07
C ARG A 248 -34.00 8.93 15.04
N GLU A 249 -34.55 7.80 14.60
CA GLU A 249 -34.61 6.59 15.39
C GLU A 249 -33.20 6.06 15.72
N ILE A 250 -32.31 6.01 14.72
CA ILE A 250 -30.90 5.61 14.95
C ILE A 250 -30.23 6.54 15.95
N HIS A 251 -30.44 7.87 15.83
CA HIS A 251 -29.89 8.84 16.77
C HIS A 251 -30.41 8.59 18.19
N GLN A 252 -31.73 8.43 18.35
CA GLN A 252 -32.36 8.25 19.65
C GLN A 252 -31.88 6.96 20.35
N ASP A 253 -31.81 5.85 19.64
CA ASP A 253 -31.36 4.58 20.21
C ASP A 253 -29.89 4.62 20.68
N LEU A 254 -29.01 5.23 19.89
CA LEU A 254 -27.59 5.40 20.25
C LEU A 254 -27.37 6.39 21.40
N ASP A 255 -28.26 7.38 21.57
CA ASP A 255 -28.19 8.38 22.64
C ASP A 255 -28.76 7.83 23.96
N GLU A 256 -29.88 7.10 23.92
CA GLU A 256 -30.55 6.53 25.08
C GLU A 256 -29.85 5.28 25.63
N LYS A 257 -29.24 4.47 24.75
CA LYS A 257 -28.51 3.26 25.12
C LYS A 257 -27.02 3.48 24.86
N PRO A 258 -26.25 3.96 25.85
CA PRO A 258 -24.84 4.26 25.66
C PRO A 258 -24.10 3.03 25.14
N PHE A 259 -23.43 3.20 23.99
CA PHE A 259 -22.68 2.14 23.34
C PHE A 259 -21.46 1.78 24.21
N SER A 260 -21.56 0.66 24.93
CA SER A 260 -20.67 0.34 26.05
C SER A 260 -19.19 0.10 25.67
N MET A 261 -18.90 -0.11 24.39
CA MET A 261 -17.55 -0.44 23.92
C MET A 261 -16.65 0.78 23.73
N MET A 262 -17.21 1.91 23.32
CA MET A 262 -16.46 3.15 23.08
C MET A 262 -17.39 4.35 23.10
N PRO A 263 -16.90 5.52 23.56
CA PRO A 263 -17.69 6.73 23.53
C PRO A 263 -18.00 7.12 22.07
N LEU A 264 -19.28 7.30 21.76
CA LEU A 264 -19.73 7.85 20.49
C LEU A 264 -20.01 9.33 20.67
N THR A 265 -19.58 10.14 19.71
CA THR A 265 -20.09 11.50 19.55
C THR A 265 -21.13 11.51 18.43
N LEU A 266 -22.36 11.82 18.80
CA LEU A 266 -23.50 11.92 17.88
C LEU A 266 -23.72 13.38 17.53
N THR A 267 -23.88 13.69 16.25
CA THR A 267 -24.20 15.05 15.81
C THR A 267 -25.21 14.97 14.68
N PHE A 268 -26.37 15.58 14.88
CA PHE A 268 -27.39 15.70 13.84
C PHE A 268 -27.26 17.08 13.19
N ASP A 269 -26.92 17.11 11.90
CA ASP A 269 -26.63 18.34 11.16
C ASP A 269 -27.11 18.22 9.71
N HIS A 270 -27.86 19.21 9.22
CA HIS A 270 -28.34 19.27 7.83
C HIS A 270 -28.98 17.95 7.30
N ASP A 271 -29.85 17.32 8.09
CA ASP A 271 -30.49 16.03 7.79
C ASP A 271 -29.53 14.82 7.68
N LEU A 272 -28.30 14.98 8.15
CA LEU A 272 -27.29 13.94 8.26
C LEU A 272 -27.04 13.62 9.74
N LEU A 273 -27.05 12.34 10.07
CA LEU A 273 -26.55 11.84 11.35
C LEU A 273 -25.07 11.52 11.20
N LYS A 274 -24.22 12.20 11.97
CA LYS A 274 -22.79 11.93 12.10
C LYS A 274 -22.57 11.15 13.40
N ILE A 275 -21.91 9.99 13.30
CA ILE A 275 -21.51 9.15 14.42
C ILE A 275 -19.99 9.07 14.39
N VAL A 276 -19.33 9.61 15.40
CA VAL A 276 -17.87 9.73 15.46
C VAL A 276 -17.33 8.95 16.65
N PHE A 277 -16.25 8.20 16.44
CA PHE A 277 -15.53 7.52 17.51
C PHE A 277 -14.05 7.39 17.16
N SER A 278 -13.22 7.20 18.20
CA SER A 278 -11.79 6.97 18.07
C SER A 278 -11.46 5.60 18.68
N CYS A 279 -10.65 4.81 18.00
CA CYS A 279 -10.22 3.50 18.50
C CYS A 279 -8.82 3.15 17.97
N SER A 280 -8.22 2.06 18.47
CA SER A 280 -6.98 1.55 17.88
C SER A 280 -7.26 0.88 16.53
N SER A 281 -6.26 0.81 15.64
CA SER A 281 -6.45 0.21 14.30
C SER A 281 -6.93 -1.25 14.33
N GLU A 282 -6.52 -2.01 15.35
CA GLU A 282 -6.91 -3.41 15.55
C GLU A 282 -8.40 -3.56 15.89
N GLU A 283 -8.99 -2.53 16.48
CA GLU A 283 -10.39 -2.54 16.95
C GLU A 283 -11.37 -2.05 15.89
N VAL A 284 -10.92 -1.33 14.85
CA VAL A 284 -11.77 -0.68 13.82
C VAL A 284 -12.81 -1.65 13.27
N SER A 285 -12.38 -2.83 12.80
CA SER A 285 -13.27 -3.82 12.19
C SER A 285 -14.34 -4.30 13.18
N GLY A 286 -13.94 -4.65 14.41
CA GLY A 286 -14.86 -5.17 15.43
C GLY A 286 -15.84 -4.13 15.94
N ASN A 287 -15.35 -2.91 16.15
CA ASN A 287 -16.13 -1.77 16.60
C ASN A 287 -17.19 -1.37 15.58
N LEU A 288 -16.80 -1.27 14.31
CA LEU A 288 -17.73 -0.94 13.23
C LEU A 288 -18.77 -2.05 13.00
N ALA A 289 -18.37 -3.33 13.08
CA ALA A 289 -19.31 -4.45 12.96
C ALA A 289 -20.36 -4.48 14.07
N ARG A 290 -19.97 -4.16 15.31
CA ARG A 290 -20.90 -4.07 16.44
C ARG A 290 -21.84 -2.88 16.30
N LEU A 291 -21.33 -1.71 15.91
CA LEU A 291 -22.16 -0.53 15.64
C LEU A 291 -23.16 -0.80 14.53
N ARG A 292 -22.71 -1.38 13.42
CA ARG A 292 -23.55 -1.85 12.32
C ARG A 292 -24.67 -2.74 12.84
N ASN A 293 -24.34 -3.83 13.52
CA ASN A 293 -25.31 -4.80 14.00
C ASN A 293 -26.30 -4.17 15.00
N HIS A 294 -25.84 -3.26 15.87
CA HIS A 294 -26.72 -2.53 16.79
C HIS A 294 -27.75 -1.69 16.04
N ILE A 295 -27.31 -0.90 15.06
CA ILE A 295 -28.19 -0.09 14.20
C ILE A 295 -29.21 -0.97 13.47
N TYR A 296 -28.75 -2.05 12.81
CA TYR A 296 -29.66 -2.93 12.06
C TYR A 296 -30.66 -3.63 12.99
N ASN A 297 -30.21 -4.13 14.15
CA ASN A 297 -31.10 -4.81 15.09
C ASN A 297 -32.19 -3.88 15.61
N ASN A 298 -31.87 -2.65 16.01
CA ASN A 298 -32.88 -1.69 16.45
C ASN A 298 -33.92 -1.40 15.35
N LEU A 299 -33.46 -1.20 14.11
CA LEU A 299 -34.35 -0.92 12.99
C LEU A 299 -35.25 -2.12 12.64
N VAL A 300 -34.73 -3.35 12.73
CA VAL A 300 -35.49 -4.59 12.52
C VAL A 300 -36.50 -4.80 13.65
N GLU A 301 -36.09 -4.65 14.91
CA GLU A 301 -36.96 -4.79 16.09
C GLU A 301 -38.15 -3.82 16.05
N LYS A 302 -37.94 -2.60 15.55
CA LYS A 302 -38.99 -1.59 15.38
C LYS A 302 -39.79 -1.74 14.07
N GLY A 303 -39.50 -2.76 13.26
CA GLY A 303 -40.19 -3.02 11.99
C GLY A 303 -40.00 -1.91 10.95
N LEU A 304 -38.93 -1.12 11.07
CA LEU A 304 -38.64 0.00 10.16
C LEU A 304 -37.91 -0.43 8.90
N ILE A 305 -37.27 -1.61 8.93
CA ILE A 305 -36.63 -2.24 7.78
C ILE A 305 -36.96 -3.73 7.74
N SER A 306 -37.20 -4.27 6.54
CA SER A 306 -37.40 -5.70 6.29
C SER A 306 -36.24 -6.35 5.54
N GLU A 307 -35.42 -5.57 4.82
CA GLU A 307 -34.25 -5.97 4.02
C GLU A 307 -33.19 -4.84 4.01
N PRO A 308 -31.91 -5.08 3.65
CA PRO A 308 -30.84 -4.10 3.86
C PRO A 308 -30.96 -2.88 2.93
N VAL A 309 -31.54 -1.80 3.48
CA VAL A 309 -31.19 -0.38 3.30
C VAL A 309 -30.59 0.03 1.92
N ASP A 310 -31.37 -0.08 0.85
CA ASP A 310 -31.08 0.64 -0.41
C ASP A 310 -31.52 2.13 -0.36
N THR A 311 -32.18 2.54 0.73
CA THR A 311 -32.79 3.88 0.89
C THR A 311 -31.95 4.87 1.70
N LEU A 312 -30.95 4.41 2.46
CA LEU A 312 -30.03 5.30 3.17
C LEU A 312 -28.79 5.57 2.33
N LYS A 313 -28.24 6.76 2.51
CA LYS A 313 -26.91 7.15 2.03
C LYS A 313 -25.95 7.01 3.18
N ILE A 314 -25.05 6.03 3.10
CA ILE A 314 -24.11 5.73 4.18
C ILE A 314 -22.70 5.97 3.66
N GLY A 315 -22.00 6.91 4.30
CA GLY A 315 -20.58 7.15 4.08
C GLY A 315 -19.79 6.84 5.34
N ILE A 316 -18.73 6.07 5.21
CA ILE A 316 -17.86 5.67 6.31
C ILE A 316 -16.46 6.15 6.00
N ALA A 317 -15.89 6.96 6.89
CA ALA A 317 -14.52 7.41 6.69
C ALA A 317 -13.64 7.34 7.92
N GLY A 318 -12.34 7.21 7.66
CA GLY A 318 -11.33 7.07 8.69
C GLY A 318 -10.08 7.91 8.43
N ILE A 319 -9.47 8.39 9.51
CA ILE A 319 -8.15 9.04 9.49
C ILE A 319 -7.23 8.29 10.45
N SER A 320 -6.02 7.94 10.01
CA SER A 320 -5.02 7.28 10.86
C SER A 320 -3.59 7.45 10.33
N GLY A 321 -2.60 6.92 11.05
CA GLY A 321 -1.23 6.77 10.53
C GLY A 321 -1.04 5.61 9.55
N LEU A 322 -2.04 4.76 9.31
CA LEU A 322 -1.97 3.65 8.36
C LEU A 322 -2.06 4.14 6.91
N PRO A 323 -1.53 3.36 5.95
CA PRO A 323 -1.82 3.56 4.53
C PRO A 323 -3.35 3.65 4.29
N PRO A 324 -3.83 4.62 3.50
CA PRO A 324 -5.27 4.86 3.34
C PRO A 324 -6.06 3.61 2.90
N PHE A 325 -5.54 2.85 1.93
CA PHE A 325 -6.20 1.64 1.45
C PHE A 325 -6.33 0.56 2.55
N GLU A 326 -5.37 0.50 3.48
CA GLU A 326 -5.40 -0.47 4.57
C GLU A 326 -6.48 -0.12 5.60
N LEU A 327 -6.55 1.15 6.01
CA LEU A 327 -7.62 1.61 6.90
C LEU A 327 -8.99 1.40 6.26
N ARG A 328 -9.12 1.69 4.95
CA ARG A 328 -10.34 1.41 4.20
C ARG A 328 -10.69 -0.08 4.24
N GLY A 329 -9.73 -0.97 4.03
CA GLY A 329 -9.94 -2.41 4.14
C GLY A 329 -10.39 -2.87 5.53
N LEU A 330 -9.87 -2.26 6.61
CA LEU A 330 -10.34 -2.54 7.97
C LEU A 330 -11.81 -2.12 8.18
N MET A 331 -12.19 -0.95 7.65
CA MET A 331 -13.58 -0.51 7.70
C MET A 331 -14.50 -1.44 6.88
N GLN A 332 -14.08 -1.87 5.69
CA GLN A 332 -14.84 -2.81 4.87
C GLN A 332 -14.98 -4.20 5.52
N LYS A 333 -13.99 -4.65 6.30
CA LYS A 333 -14.10 -5.87 7.11
C LYS A 333 -15.15 -5.73 8.21
N GLY A 334 -15.23 -4.57 8.86
CA GLY A 334 -16.23 -4.28 9.89
C GLY A 334 -17.63 -4.06 9.33
N TRP A 335 -17.73 -3.42 8.16
CA TRP A 335 -18.97 -3.18 7.44
C TRP A 335 -18.86 -3.73 6.02
N SER A 336 -19.16 -5.03 5.88
CA SER A 336 -19.06 -5.73 4.60
C SER A 336 -19.83 -5.01 3.49
N PRO A 337 -19.16 -4.58 2.40
CA PRO A 337 -19.81 -3.85 1.33
C PRO A 337 -20.60 -4.78 0.40
N VAL A 338 -21.60 -4.21 -0.27
CA VAL A 338 -22.37 -4.84 -1.35
C VAL A 338 -22.10 -4.07 -2.65
N ALA A 339 -22.07 -4.76 -3.79
CA ALA A 339 -21.95 -4.10 -5.08
C ALA A 339 -23.24 -3.32 -5.40
N ASP A 340 -23.13 -1.99 -5.53
CA ASP A 340 -24.28 -1.09 -5.80
C ASP A 340 -24.28 -0.57 -7.25
N GLY A 341 -23.20 -0.82 -8.02
CA GLY A 341 -23.08 -0.40 -9.42
C GLY A 341 -23.07 1.12 -9.64
N ARG A 342 -23.27 1.93 -8.59
CA ARG A 342 -23.17 3.39 -8.60
C ARG A 342 -21.72 3.81 -8.76
N GLN A 343 -21.44 4.57 -9.81
CA GLN A 343 -20.11 5.13 -10.02
C GLN A 343 -19.91 6.36 -9.15
N ILE A 344 -18.78 6.40 -8.45
CA ILE A 344 -18.36 7.59 -7.71
C ILE A 344 -17.93 8.68 -8.68
N THR A 345 -18.44 9.89 -8.47
CA THR A 345 -18.13 11.05 -9.30
C THR A 345 -17.11 11.96 -8.62
N ALA A 346 -16.31 12.68 -9.41
CA ALA A 346 -15.39 13.67 -8.83
C ALA A 346 -16.18 14.83 -8.21
N LEU A 347 -15.81 15.22 -6.99
CA LEU A 347 -16.40 16.38 -6.31
C LEU A 347 -16.01 17.66 -7.06
N THR A 348 -17.01 18.35 -7.60
CA THR A 348 -16.84 19.61 -8.35
C THR A 348 -17.46 20.82 -7.64
N ASP A 349 -18.52 20.61 -6.84
CA ASP A 349 -19.19 21.65 -6.05
C ASP A 349 -19.01 21.42 -4.53
N TYR A 350 -17.97 22.05 -3.98
CA TYR A 350 -17.67 22.01 -2.54
C TYR A 350 -18.71 22.73 -1.67
N ALA A 351 -19.34 23.78 -2.19
CA ALA A 351 -20.33 24.58 -1.46
C ALA A 351 -21.67 23.84 -1.30
N GLY A 352 -22.04 23.06 -2.32
CA GLY A 352 -23.19 22.17 -2.30
C GLY A 352 -23.08 21.07 -1.25
N LEU A 353 -21.87 20.55 -1.02
CA LEU A 353 -21.62 19.41 -0.14
C LEU A 353 -21.88 19.69 1.35
N LEU A 354 -21.52 20.90 1.80
CA LEU A 354 -21.73 21.32 3.18
C LEU A 354 -23.08 22.04 3.38
N SER A 355 -24.04 21.87 2.45
CA SER A 355 -25.33 22.56 2.44
C SER A 355 -25.22 24.09 2.56
N MET A 356 -24.14 24.65 2.00
CA MET A 356 -23.76 26.07 2.15
C MET A 356 -23.82 26.83 0.83
N LYS A 357 -24.78 26.49 -0.04
CA LYS A 357 -24.95 27.11 -1.37
C LYS A 357 -25.07 28.65 -1.37
N LYS A 358 -25.39 29.26 -0.22
CA LYS A 358 -25.52 30.71 -0.04
C LYS A 358 -24.44 31.35 0.84
N ALA A 359 -23.49 30.57 1.36
CA ALA A 359 -22.44 31.10 2.23
C ALA A 359 -21.41 31.89 1.40
N ALA A 360 -20.88 32.98 1.96
CA ALA A 360 -19.79 33.72 1.34
C ALA A 360 -18.55 32.82 1.19
N LYS A 361 -17.77 33.05 0.13
CA LYS A 361 -16.55 32.27 -0.18
C LYS A 361 -15.58 32.19 1.00
N GLU A 362 -15.41 33.28 1.74
CA GLU A 362 -14.56 33.36 2.93
C GLU A 362 -15.03 32.43 4.06
N SER A 363 -16.35 32.33 4.26
CA SER A 363 -16.95 31.46 5.27
C SER A 363 -16.79 29.97 4.92
N LEU A 364 -16.92 29.64 3.63
CA LEU A 364 -16.64 28.30 3.11
C LEU A 364 -15.16 27.93 3.32
N ASN A 365 -14.24 28.83 2.97
CA ASN A 365 -12.80 28.62 3.15
C ASN A 365 -12.43 28.41 4.62
N GLN A 366 -12.96 29.24 5.53
CA GLN A 366 -12.72 29.09 6.97
C GLN A 366 -13.25 27.74 7.50
N ARG A 367 -14.46 27.34 7.12
CA ARG A 367 -15.02 26.04 7.54
C ARG A 367 -14.22 24.87 6.99
N TRP A 368 -13.78 24.94 5.73
CA TRP A 368 -12.90 23.93 5.15
C TRP A 368 -11.59 23.82 5.93
N GLN A 369 -10.94 24.95 6.22
CA GLN A 369 -9.73 24.99 7.04
C GLN A 369 -9.94 24.38 8.43
N LEU A 370 -11.07 24.64 9.08
CA LEU A 370 -11.41 24.06 10.38
C LEU A 370 -11.58 22.53 10.30
N TYR A 371 -12.24 22.00 9.26
CA TYR A 371 -12.32 20.54 9.06
C TYR A 371 -10.93 19.93 8.84
N LEU A 372 -10.08 20.59 8.05
CA LEU A 372 -8.72 20.13 7.79
C LEU A 372 -7.77 20.24 8.99
N ALA A 373 -8.10 21.07 9.99
CA ALA A 373 -7.23 21.31 11.14
C ALA A 373 -7.16 20.13 12.11
N SER A 374 -8.16 19.25 12.13
CA SER A 374 -8.22 18.10 13.04
C SER A 374 -8.48 16.79 12.30
N SER A 375 -7.98 15.68 12.84
CA SER A 375 -8.24 14.33 12.34
C SER A 375 -9.74 14.02 12.29
N ARG A 376 -10.45 14.31 13.38
CA ARG A 376 -11.91 14.23 13.45
C ARG A 376 -12.61 15.06 12.38
N GLY A 377 -12.20 16.32 12.18
CA GLY A 377 -12.81 17.16 11.14
C GLY A 377 -12.60 16.59 9.73
N ARG A 378 -11.42 16.00 9.47
CA ARG A 378 -11.11 15.33 8.20
C ARG A 378 -11.95 14.06 8.01
N SER A 379 -12.11 13.23 9.05
CA SER A 379 -12.95 12.03 8.97
C SER A 379 -14.41 12.39 8.73
N GLU A 380 -14.93 13.41 9.43
CA GLU A 380 -16.28 13.92 9.21
C GLU A 380 -16.49 14.39 7.77
N LEU A 381 -15.58 15.21 7.24
CA LEU A 381 -15.64 15.72 5.88
C LEU A 381 -15.59 14.59 4.84
N LEU A 382 -14.65 13.64 4.99
CA LEU A 382 -14.55 12.47 4.13
C LEU A 382 -15.83 11.64 4.11
N ALA A 383 -16.44 11.40 5.28
CA ALA A 383 -17.64 10.60 5.38
C ALA A 383 -18.84 11.29 4.71
N ILE A 384 -18.94 12.62 4.79
CA ILE A 384 -19.95 13.39 4.04
C ILE A 384 -19.71 13.27 2.53
N ILE A 385 -18.45 13.38 2.08
CA ILE A 385 -18.07 13.22 0.67
C ILE A 385 -18.43 11.82 0.16
N ALA A 386 -18.10 10.79 0.93
CA ALA A 386 -18.43 9.40 0.64
C ALA A 386 -19.94 9.20 0.57
N ALA A 387 -20.70 9.63 1.59
CA ALA A 387 -22.16 9.50 1.62
C ALA A 387 -22.87 10.22 0.45
N ALA A 388 -22.24 11.24 -0.12
CA ALA A 388 -22.74 11.95 -1.28
C ALA A 388 -22.43 11.24 -2.62
N GLY A 389 -21.67 10.15 -2.61
CA GLY A 389 -21.24 9.43 -3.82
C GLY A 389 -20.14 10.18 -4.59
N HIS A 390 -19.31 10.94 -3.88
CA HIS A 390 -18.24 11.74 -4.47
C HIS A 390 -16.84 11.27 -4.02
N GLN A 391 -15.81 11.62 -4.80
CA GLN A 391 -14.40 11.48 -4.45
C GLN A 391 -13.63 12.78 -4.64
N ILE A 392 -12.52 12.94 -3.93
CA ILE A 392 -11.62 14.10 -4.04
C ILE A 392 -10.17 13.64 -4.15
N LYS A 393 -9.39 14.30 -5.04
CA LYS A 393 -7.96 14.01 -5.20
C LYS A 393 -7.07 14.77 -4.22
N ASN A 394 -7.54 15.90 -3.67
CA ASN A 394 -6.72 16.72 -2.79
C ASN A 394 -7.54 17.37 -1.67
N PHE A 395 -7.21 17.00 -0.42
CA PHE A 395 -7.82 17.58 0.78
C PHE A 395 -7.51 19.07 0.95
N SER A 396 -6.45 19.59 0.32
CA SER A 396 -6.03 20.98 0.49
C SER A 396 -6.74 21.99 -0.43
N LEU A 397 -7.71 21.57 -1.25
CA LEU A 397 -8.40 22.52 -2.12
C LEU A 397 -9.65 23.09 -1.46
N PRO A 398 -9.60 24.38 -1.15
CA PRO A 398 -10.44 25.32 -1.89
C PRO A 398 -9.60 26.46 -2.49
N GLN A 399 -9.92 26.86 -3.73
CA GLN A 399 -9.48 28.15 -4.28
C GLN A 399 -10.49 29.24 -3.96
#